data_AF-A0A4P1K343-F1
#
_entry.id   AF-A0A4P1K343-F1
#
_cell.length_a   1.000
_cell.length_b   1.000
_cell.length_c   1.000
_cell.angle_alpha   90.00
_cell.angle_beta   90.00
_cell.angle_gamma   90.00
#
_symmetry.space_group_name_H-M   'P 1'
#
loop_
_entity.id
_entity.type
_entity.pdbx_description
1 polymer ?
#
loop_
_entity_poly.entity_id
_entity_poly.type
_entity_poly.pdbx_seq_one_letter_code
_entity_poly.pdbx_strand_id
1 'polypeptide(L)' 'MAATDAGVASAEEAYRLSRLGFEAGRISQLELRASRAALISARNAAVDARLARVRAEIDLARLQSRIPFGAAL' A
#
# COMPACT_ATOMS: atom_id res chain seq x y z
N MET A 1 -5.48 7.83 -3.66
CA MET A 1 -5.62 6.39 -3.35
C MET A 1 -5.40 5.53 -4.58
N ALA A 2 -6.01 5.86 -5.73
CA ALA A 2 -5.74 5.16 -7.00
C ALA A 2 -4.24 4.98 -7.30
N ALA A 3 -3.39 5.98 -7.04
CA ALA A 3 -1.94 5.87 -7.25
C ALA A 3 -1.24 4.86 -6.31
N THR A 4 -1.60 4.83 -5.01
CA THR A 4 -1.04 3.85 -4.05
C THR A 4 -1.57 2.45 -4.30
N ASP A 5 -2.85 2.31 -4.66
CA ASP A 5 -3.45 1.01 -5.00
C ASP A 5 -2.86 0.47 -6.32
N ALA A 6 -2.63 1.34 -7.32
CA ALA A 6 -1.89 0.98 -8.53
C ALA A 6 -0.44 0.59 -8.24
N GLY A 7 0.21 1.26 -7.27
CA GLY A 7 1.55 0.92 -6.81
C GLY A 7 1.62 -0.49 -6.18
N VAL A 8 0.62 -0.85 -5.37
CA VAL A 8 0.50 -2.22 -4.82
C VAL A 8 0.29 -3.24 -5.94
N ALA A 9 -0.64 -2.98 -6.87
CA ALA A 9 -0.90 -3.89 -7.99
C ALA A 9 0.35 -4.11 -8.87
N SER A 10 1.11 -3.04 -9.14
CA SER A 10 2.38 -3.12 -9.88
C SER A 10 3.43 -3.96 -9.13
N ALA A 11 3.58 -3.76 -7.82
CA ALA A 11 4.51 -4.55 -7.02
C ALA A 11 4.08 -6.03 -6.88
N GLU A 12 2.78 -6.32 -6.89
CA GLU A 12 2.25 -7.69 -6.92
C GLU A 12 2.56 -8.39 -8.24
N GLU A 13 2.40 -7.70 -9.36
CA GLU A 13 2.81 -8.19 -10.68
C GLU A 13 4.31 -8.49 -10.73
N ALA A 14 5.13 -7.53 -10.28
CA ALA A 14 6.58 -7.68 -10.24
C ALA A 14 7.00 -8.90 -9.41
N TYR A 15 6.41 -9.09 -8.23
CA TYR A 15 6.67 -10.28 -7.41
C TYR A 15 6.24 -11.58 -8.07
N ARG A 16 5.09 -11.59 -8.76
CA ARG A 16 4.61 -12.77 -9.48
C ARG A 16 5.57 -13.17 -10.60
N LEU A 17 6.03 -12.20 -11.39
CA LEU A 17 7.00 -12.42 -12.47
C LEU A 17 8.36 -12.86 -11.92
N SER A 18 8.85 -12.25 -10.82
CA SER A 18 10.08 -12.69 -10.16
C SER A 18 9.99 -14.13 -9.66
N ARG A 19 8.85 -14.54 -9.09
CA ARG A 19 8.63 -15.91 -8.65
C ARG A 19 8.71 -16.90 -9.82
N LEU A 20 8.04 -16.60 -10.93
CA LEU A 20 8.11 -17.43 -12.15
C LEU A 20 9.55 -17.49 -12.71
N GLY A 21 10.26 -16.36 -12.70
CA GLY A 21 11.66 -16.29 -13.11
C GLY A 21 12.58 -17.15 -12.24
N PHE A 22 12.34 -17.17 -10.92
CA PHE A 22 13.12 -17.97 -9.98
C PHE A 22 12.83 -19.46 -10.14
N GLU A 23 11.55 -19.85 -10.27
CA GLU A 23 11.14 -21.23 -10.54
C GLU A 23 11.72 -21.76 -11.86
N ALA A 24 11.92 -20.88 -12.85
CA ALA A 24 12.59 -21.21 -14.12
C ALA A 24 14.14 -21.13 -14.06
N GLY A 25 14.74 -20.84 -12.90
CA GLY A 25 16.19 -20.71 -12.73
C GLY A 25 16.81 -19.48 -13.41
N ARG A 26 16.01 -18.48 -13.80
CA ARG A 26 16.45 -17.29 -14.55
C ARG A 26 16.86 -16.11 -13.68
N ILE A 27 16.48 -16.10 -12.40
CA ILE A 27 16.89 -15.10 -11.42
C ILE A 27 17.34 -15.77 -10.12
N SER A 28 18.12 -15.06 -9.32
CA SER A 28 18.62 -15.52 -8.04
C SER A 28 17.59 -15.44 -6.90
N GLN A 29 17.87 -16.15 -5.80
CA GLN A 29 17.10 -16.05 -4.56
C GLN A 29 17.12 -14.62 -3.97
N LEU A 30 18.19 -13.87 -4.21
CA LEU A 30 18.34 -12.48 -3.77
C LEU A 30 17.35 -11.58 -4.50
N GLU A 31 17.23 -11.71 -5.82
CA GLU A 31 16.29 -10.94 -6.64
C GLU A 31 14.83 -11.24 -6.28
N LEU A 32 14.50 -12.51 -6.04
CA LEU A 32 13.16 -12.89 -5.54
C LEU A 32 12.84 -12.23 -4.19
N ARG A 33 13.82 -12.20 -3.28
CA ARG A 33 13.66 -11.55 -1.96
C ARG A 33 13.52 -10.03 -2.08
N ALA A 34 14.28 -9.40 -2.98
CA ALA A 34 14.18 -7.98 -3.25
C ALA A 34 12.79 -7.60 -3.78
N SER A 35 12.26 -8.36 -4.74
CA SER A 35 10.91 -8.16 -5.27
C SER A 35 9.82 -8.35 -4.20
N ARG A 36 9.98 -9.34 -3.32
CA ARG A 36 9.10 -9.54 -2.16
C ARG A 36 9.15 -8.36 -1.18
N ALA A 37 10.34 -7.82 -0.91
CA ALA A 37 10.52 -6.66 -0.05
C ALA A 37 9.87 -5.41 -0.64
N ALA A 38 9.97 -5.22 -1.97
CA ALA A 38 9.29 -4.14 -2.68
C ALA A 38 7.77 -4.22 -2.54
N LEU A 39 7.18 -5.41 -2.68
CA LEU A 39 5.74 -5.62 -2.45
C LEU A 39 5.32 -5.27 -1.01
N ILE A 40 6.10 -5.69 -0.01
CA ILE A 40 5.82 -5.34 1.39
C ILE A 40 5.87 -3.82 1.59
N SER A 41 6.89 -3.15 1.03
CA SER A 41 7.02 -1.70 1.09
C SER A 41 5.83 -0.98 0.45
N ALA A 42 5.39 -1.42 -0.74
CA ALA A 42 4.22 -0.85 -1.41
C ALA A 42 2.94 -0.99 -0.58
N ARG A 43 2.75 -2.15 0.07
CA ARG A 43 1.60 -2.37 0.97
C ARG A 43 1.63 -1.45 2.20
N ASN A 44 2.80 -1.26 2.80
CA ASN A 44 2.96 -0.33 3.91
C ASN A 44 2.63 1.10 3.49
N ALA A 45 3.16 1.56 2.35
CA ALA A 45 2.86 2.88 1.81
C ALA A 45 1.35 3.09 1.55
N ALA A 46 0.65 2.06 1.09
CA ALA A 46 -0.80 2.12 0.90
C ALA A 46 -1.57 2.24 2.24
N VAL A 47 -1.13 1.53 3.29
CA VAL A 47 -1.70 1.68 4.64
C VAL A 47 -1.44 3.08 5.19
N ASP A 48 -0.22 3.60 5.07
CA ASP A 48 0.14 4.94 5.52
C ASP A 48 -0.69 6.02 4.82
N ALA A 49 -0.91 5.88 3.51
CA ALA A 49 -1.77 6.77 2.75
C ALA A 49 -3.25 6.72 3.20
N ARG A 50 -3.74 5.53 3.60
CA ARG A 50 -5.08 5.37 4.17
C ARG A 50 -5.20 6.04 5.53
N LEU A 51 -4.22 5.87 6.40
CA LEU A 51 -4.18 6.55 7.71
C LEU A 51 -4.09 8.07 7.55
N ALA A 52 -3.26 8.56 6.62
CA ALA A 52 -3.13 9.98 6.33
C ALA A 52 -4.44 10.59 5.83
N ARG A 53 -5.17 9.89 4.95
CA ARG A 53 -6.50 10.32 4.50
C ARG A 53 -7.49 10.40 5.65
N VAL A 54 -7.57 9.36 6.48
CA VAL A 54 -8.49 9.34 7.63
C VAL A 54 -8.19 10.52 8.57
N ARG A 55 -6.90 10.81 8.84
CA ARG A 55 -6.50 11.99 9.62
C ARG A 55 -6.96 13.30 8.97
N ALA A 56 -6.77 13.45 7.66
CA ALA A 56 -7.23 14.64 6.94
C ALA A 56 -8.77 14.81 7.00
N GLU A 57 -9.53 13.70 6.94
CA GLU A 57 -11.00 13.72 7.08
C GLU A 57 -11.42 14.15 8.50
N ILE A 58 -10.71 13.68 9.54
CA ILE A 58 -10.93 14.11 10.93
C ILE A 58 -10.70 15.61 11.09
N ASP A 59 -9.57 16.10 10.58
CA ASP A 59 -9.19 17.51 10.73
C ASP A 59 -10.16 18.42 9.97
N LEU A 60 -10.63 17.98 8.80
CA LEU A 60 -11.69 18.67 8.06
C LEU A 60 -13.00 18.73 8.84
N ALA A 61 -13.45 17.62 9.45
CA ALA A 61 -14.66 17.60 10.25
C ALA A 61 -14.56 18.54 11.46
N ARG A 62 -13.42 18.55 12.16
CA ARG A 62 -13.14 19.47 13.27
C ARG A 62 -13.20 20.93 12.84
N LEU A 63 -12.58 21.27 11.71
CA LEU A 63 -12.63 22.63 11.15
C LEU A 63 -14.07 23.08 10.85
N GLN A 64 -14.93 22.14 10.47
CA GLN A 64 -16.34 22.36 10.19
C GLN A 64 -17.24 22.22 11.42
N SER A 65 -16.66 22.10 12.62
CA SER A 65 -17.38 21.87 13.88
C SER A 65 -18.30 20.63 13.87
N ARG A 66 -17.97 19.65 13.03
CA ARG A 66 -18.66 18.36 12.93
C ARG A 66 -17.91 17.31 13.75
N ILE A 67 -18.65 16.37 14.34
CA ILE A 67 -18.06 15.23 15.01
C ILE A 67 -17.47 14.29 13.93
N PRO A 68 -16.16 14.00 13.94
CA PRO A 68 -15.53 13.18 12.90
C PRO A 68 -15.98 11.72 12.92
N PHE A 69 -16.22 11.15 14.10
CA PHE A 69 -16.80 9.81 14.28
C PHE A 69 -17.67 9.77 15.55
N GLY A 70 -18.82 9.08 15.49
CA GLY A 70 -19.79 8.98 16.58
C GLY A 70 -20.99 9.92 16.42
N ALA A 71 -22.19 9.45 16.77
CA ALA A 71 -23.42 10.24 16.72
C ALA A 71 -23.40 11.35 17.78
N ALA A 72 -23.89 12.53 17.42
CA ALA A 72 -24.24 13.55 18.42
C ALA A 72 -25.24 12.93 19.41
N LEU A 73 -24.92 13.02 20.71
CA LEU A 73 -25.84 12.67 21.79
C LEU A 73 -27.05 13.61 21.79
#